data_AF-A0A497GQW7-F1
#
_entry.id   AF-A0A497GQW7-F1
#
_cell.length_a   1.000
_cell.length_b   1.000
_cell.length_c   1.000
_cell.angle_alpha   90.00
_cell.angle_beta   90.00
_cell.angle_gamma   90.00
#
_symmetry.space_group_name_H-M   'P 1'
#
loop_
_entity.id
_entity.type
_entity.pdbx_description
1 polymer ?
#
loop_
_entity_poly.entity_id
_entity_poly.type
_entity_poly.pdbx_seq_one_letter_code
_entity_poly.pdbx_strand_id
1 'polypeptide(L)' 'MARRITYRLKLRLARLRPTVIGTLQYAVTTGSSFGFGAEHIADGIIMLWMDDVQRASEIRRHGIIKKMRLTNHYRKSL' A
#
# COMPACT_ATOMS: atom_id res chain seq x y z
N MET A 1 -2.64 -6.61 -16.94
CA MET A 1 -3.48 -5.44 -17.32
C MET A 1 -3.46 -4.34 -16.26
N ALA A 2 -3.76 -4.65 -15.00
CA ALA A 2 -3.83 -3.66 -13.91
C ALA A 2 -2.55 -2.80 -13.73
N ARG A 3 -1.36 -3.41 -13.69
CA ARG A 3 -0.07 -2.68 -13.62
C ARG A 3 0.09 -1.56 -14.66
N ARG A 4 -0.32 -1.84 -15.91
CA ARG A 4 -0.25 -0.88 -17.02
C ARG A 4 -1.22 0.28 -16.82
N ILE A 5 -2.41 0.00 -16.28
CA ILE A 5 -3.42 1.01 -15.95
C ILE A 5 -2.89 1.90 -14.82
N THR A 6 -2.39 1.31 -13.73
CA THR A 6 -1.86 2.05 -12.58
C THR A 6 -0.69 2.95 -13.00
N TYR A 7 0.22 2.47 -13.84
CA TYR A 7 1.34 3.26 -14.35
C TYR A 7 0.88 4.44 -15.21
N ARG A 8 -0.05 4.20 -16.16
CA ARG A 8 -0.61 5.26 -17.00
C ARG A 8 -1.35 6.31 -16.18
N LEU A 9 -2.10 5.88 -15.16
CA LEU A 9 -2.81 6.77 -14.25
C LEU A 9 -1.83 7.68 -13.49
N LYS A 10 -0.75 7.11 -12.92
CA LYS A 10 0.30 7.90 -12.27
C LYS A 10 0.88 8.95 -13.21
N LEU A 11 1.27 8.56 -14.43
CA LEU A 11 1.88 9.48 -15.39
C LEU A 11 0.94 10.63 -15.78
N ARG A 12 -0.36 10.37 -15.93
CA ARG A 12 -1.33 11.41 -16.26
C ARG A 12 -1.57 12.35 -15.09
N LEU A 13 -1.77 11.81 -13.89
CA LEU A 13 -2.00 12.62 -12.69
C LEU A 13 -0.77 13.46 -12.32
N ALA A 14 0.45 12.91 -12.48
CA ALA A 14 1.68 13.63 -12.16
C ALA A 14 1.85 14.95 -12.95
N ARG A 15 1.31 15.03 -14.17
CA ARG A 15 1.34 16.26 -14.99
C ARG A 15 0.53 17.40 -14.37
N LEU A 16 -0.54 17.05 -13.65
CA LEU A 16 -1.42 18.02 -12.99
C LEU A 16 -0.87 18.47 -11.63
N ARG A 17 0.19 17.81 -11.13
CA ARG A 17 0.81 18.05 -9.80
C ARG A 17 -0.15 17.96 -8.57
N PRO A 18 -1.20 17.13 -8.53
CA PRO A 18 -1.99 16.95 -7.33
C PRO A 18 -1.30 15.99 -6.35
N THR A 19 -1.71 16.04 -5.09
CA THR A 19 -1.47 14.92 -4.16
C THR A 19 -2.49 13.82 -4.46
N VAL A 20 -2.01 12.61 -4.78
CA VAL A 20 -2.87 11.46 -5.13
C VAL A 20 -2.82 10.44 -4.02
N ILE A 21 -4.00 10.11 -3.49
CA ILE A 21 -4.19 9.00 -2.54
C ILE A 21 -5.04 7.94 -3.24
N GLY A 22 -4.58 6.69 -3.20
CA GLY A 22 -5.31 5.55 -3.75
C GLY A 22 -5.35 4.41 -2.74
N THR A 23 -6.50 3.76 -2.64
CA THR A 23 -6.72 2.59 -1.78
C THR A 23 -6.62 1.31 -2.59
N LEU A 24 -5.89 0.32 -2.06
CA LEU A 24 -5.73 -0.99 -2.68
C LEU A 24 -6.17 -2.05 -1.67
N GLN A 25 -7.13 -2.88 -2.05
CA GLN A 25 -7.55 -4.01 -1.22
C GLN A 25 -6.63 -5.19 -1.49
N TYR A 26 -5.93 -5.64 -0.45
CA TYR A 26 -5.19 -6.89 -0.47
C TYR A 26 -6.12 -8.04 -0.07
N ALA A 27 -5.96 -9.19 -0.72
CA ALA A 27 -6.60 -10.42 -0.26
C ALA A 27 -5.96 -10.83 1.08
N VAL A 28 -6.75 -10.77 2.15
CA VAL A 28 -6.31 -11.08 3.53
C VAL A 28 -5.76 -12.51 3.63
N THR A 29 -6.22 -13.42 2.77
CA THR A 29 -5.92 -14.86 2.81
C THR A 29 -4.56 -15.25 2.23
N THR A 30 -3.97 -14.46 1.33
CA THR A 30 -2.74 -14.90 0.64
C THR A 30 -1.45 -14.51 1.34
N GLY A 31 -1.50 -13.64 2.36
CA GLY A 31 -0.33 -13.16 3.13
C GLY A 31 0.80 -12.54 2.28
N SER A 32 0.60 -12.44 0.97
CA SER A 32 1.63 -12.16 -0.02
C SER A 32 1.15 -11.07 -0.96
N SER A 33 1.99 -10.05 -1.01
CA SER A 33 1.75 -8.74 -1.62
C SER A 33 1.70 -8.83 -3.14
N PHE A 34 0.54 -8.61 -3.75
CA PHE A 34 0.51 -8.19 -5.16
C PHE A 34 -0.52 -7.06 -5.33
N GLY A 35 -0.08 -5.83 -5.05
CA GLY A 35 -0.86 -4.60 -5.22
C GLY A 35 -0.97 -4.19 -6.69
N PHE A 36 -1.12 -5.17 -7.59
CA PHE A 36 -1.23 -4.98 -9.03
C PHE A 36 -0.10 -4.13 -9.65
N GLY A 37 1.10 -4.14 -9.06
CA GLY A 37 2.24 -3.34 -9.53
C GLY A 37 2.22 -1.88 -9.08
N ALA A 38 1.20 -1.47 -8.30
CA ALA A 38 1.13 -0.14 -7.69
C ALA A 38 2.27 0.07 -6.68
N GLU A 39 2.70 -0.98 -5.99
CA GLU A 39 3.80 -0.97 -5.03
C GLU A 39 5.13 -0.46 -5.62
N HIS A 40 5.36 -0.74 -6.91
CA HIS A 40 6.59 -0.30 -7.58
C HIS A 40 6.55 1.18 -7.96
N ILE A 41 5.37 1.69 -8.30
CA ILE A 41 5.21 3.05 -8.82
C ILE A 41 4.88 4.06 -7.72
N ALA A 42 4.27 3.63 -6.61
CA ALA A 42 3.87 4.53 -5.53
C ALA A 42 5.11 5.16 -4.86
N ASP A 43 5.02 6.46 -4.57
CA ASP A 43 6.08 7.17 -3.84
C ASP A 43 5.95 6.94 -2.33
N GLY A 44 4.73 6.76 -1.84
CA GLY A 44 4.40 6.38 -0.47
C GLY A 44 3.43 5.19 -0.41
N ILE A 45 3.57 4.31 0.58
CA ILE A 45 2.68 3.19 0.86
C ILE A 45 2.47 3.11 2.37
N ILE A 46 1.23 3.31 2.78
CA ILE A 46 0.74 3.00 4.12
C ILE A 46 0.02 1.67 4.01
N MET A 47 0.56 0.66 4.69
CA MET A 47 0.00 -0.68 4.71
C MET A 47 -0.78 -0.85 6.01
N LEU A 48 -2.04 -1.22 5.86
CA LEU A 48 -2.90 -1.64 6.94
C LEU A 48 -2.93 -3.16 6.95
N TRP A 49 -2.63 -3.75 8.09
CA TRP A 49 -2.58 -5.19 8.29
C TRP A 49 -3.47 -5.58 9.47
N MET A 50 -3.99 -6.80 9.47
CA MET A 50 -4.74 -7.36 10.57
C MET A 50 -4.16 -8.73 10.89
N ASP A 51 -3.99 -9.03 12.18
CA ASP A 51 -3.54 -10.35 12.59
C ASP A 51 -4.57 -11.42 12.19
N ASP A 52 -4.09 -12.66 12.08
CA ASP A 52 -4.98 -13.79 11.84
C ASP A 52 -5.95 -13.92 13.02
N VAL A 53 -7.23 -13.60 12.76
CA VAL A 53 -8.29 -13.57 13.75
C VAL A 53 -8.52 -14.95 14.37
N GLN A 54 -8.34 -16.03 13.58
CA GLN A 54 -8.52 -17.39 14.08
C GLN A 54 -7.43 -17.78 15.08
N ARG A 55 -6.23 -17.23 14.91
CA ARG A 55 -5.08 -17.51 15.79
C ARG A 55 -5.04 -16.59 17.00
N ALA A 56 -5.37 -15.31 16.83
CA ALA A 56 -5.30 -14.31 17.89
C ALA A 56 -6.53 -14.31 18.80
N SER A 57 -7.67 -14.85 18.35
CA SER A 57 -8.98 -14.75 19.03
C SER A 57 -9.44 -13.31 19.33
N GLU A 58 -8.77 -12.32 18.75
CA GLU A 58 -9.12 -10.92 18.84
C GLU A 58 -8.66 -10.17 17.57
N ILE A 59 -9.33 -9.06 17.26
CA ILE A 59 -9.04 -8.28 16.07
C ILE A 59 -7.98 -7.23 16.39
N ARG A 60 -6.72 -7.53 16.05
CA ARG A 60 -5.61 -6.57 16.12
C ARG A 60 -5.35 -5.95 14.74
N ARG A 61 -5.39 -4.63 14.68
CA ARG A 61 -5.14 -3.86 13.46
C ARG A 61 -3.82 -3.11 13.59
N HIS A 62 -2.98 -3.25 12.59
CA HIS A 62 -1.63 -2.68 12.54
C HIS A 62 -1.53 -1.73 11.36
N GLY A 63 -0.83 -0.62 11.57
CA GLY A 63 -0.48 0.34 10.53
C GLY A 63 1.03 0.43 10.38
N ILE A 64 1.55 0.26 9.17
CA ILE A 64 2.98 0.43 8.89
C ILE A 64 3.21 1.30 7.66
N ILE A 65 4.19 2.19 7.76
CA ILE A 65 4.72 2.90 6.60
C ILE A 65 5.69 1.97 5.90
N LYS A 66 5.22 1.28 4.86
CA LYS A 66 6.02 0.31 4.11
C LYS A 66 7.02 0.98 3.16
N LYS A 67 6.69 2.17 2.67
CA LYS A 67 7.51 2.95 1.73
C LYS A 67 7.16 4.42 1.85
N MET A 68 8.16 5.29 1.89
CA MET A 68 8.04 6.71 1.57
C MET A 68 9.37 7.17 0.94
N ARG A 69 9.32 7.62 -0.31
CA ARG A 69 10.48 8.22 -0.99
C ARG A 69 10.74 9.62 -0.45
N LEU A 70 12.00 10.06 -0.51
CA LEU A 70 12.46 11.40 -0.12
C LEU A 70 12.24 11.77 1.36
N THR A 71 11.86 10.81 2.21
CA THR A 71 11.66 11.02 3.66
C THR A 71 12.29 9.87 4.46
N ASN A 72 12.88 10.17 5.62
CA ASN A 72 13.28 9.17 6.59
C ASN A 72 12.06 8.70 7.40
N HIS A 73 11.23 7.84 6.81
CA HIS A 73 10.01 7.37 7.44
C HIS A 73 10.28 6.32 8.52
N TYR A 74 9.44 6.33 9.55
CA TYR A 74 9.50 5.37 10.65
C TYR A 74 9.25 3.95 10.16
N ARG A 75 10.17 3.03 10.46
CA ARG A 75 10.16 1.64 9.93
C ARG A 75 9.64 0.60 10.92
N LYS A 76 9.35 0.97 12.17
CA LYS A 76 8.78 0.07 13.17
C LYS A 76 7.25 0.16 13.13
N SER A 77 6.56 -0.96 13.30
CA SER A 77 5.11 -0.95 13.57
C SER A 77 4.87 -0.46 14.99
N LEU A 78 3.84 0.38 15.17
CA LEU A 78 3.31 0.78 16.49
C LEU A 78 2.44 -0.33 17.06
#